data_AF-S4PVG0-F1
#
_entry.id   AF-S4PVG0-F1
#
_cell.length_a   1.000
_cell.length_b   1.000
_cell.length_c   1.000
_cell.angle_alpha   90.00
_cell.angle_beta   90.00
_cell.angle_gamma   90.00
#
_symmetry.space_group_name_H-M   'P 1'
#
loop_
_entity.id
_entity.type
_entity.pdbx_description
1 polymer ?
#
loop_
_entity_poly.entity_id
_entity_poly.type
_entity_poly.pdbx_seq_one_letter_code
_entity_poly.pdbx_strand_id
1 'polypeptide(L)'
;MAAPGSVHYGYYVISFQFVYVGSAPVRNVLIVFSLFSWIGSVVVLITSIILIIALRKEYEKRVVPWLYSFGVFISFRTIAFIFAAIVNDMIFAYNIFMCLCWIVFCVTGMYGWLLVYSLYLELSDLTKLEDLAHLRMGTMASLNASLAGSRPTTPHSTVSTMPASQI
;
A
#
# COMPACT_ATOMS: atom_id res chain seq x y z
N MET A 1 -2.93 36.20 30.28
CA MET A 1 -1.81 37.17 30.30
C MET A 1 -0.61 36.47 30.91
N ALA A 2 0.48 36.29 30.15
CA ALA A 2 1.67 35.58 30.63
C ALA A 2 2.44 36.43 31.65
N ALA A 3 2.85 35.83 32.77
CA ALA A 3 3.56 36.52 33.84
C ALA A 3 4.99 36.93 33.41
N PRO A 4 5.52 38.07 33.92
CA PRO A 4 6.85 38.55 33.55
C PRO A 4 7.91 37.58 34.09
N GLY A 5 8.85 37.16 33.23
CA GLY A 5 9.94 36.24 33.59
C GLY A 5 9.84 34.82 32.99
N SER A 6 8.80 34.52 32.21
CA SER A 6 8.73 33.24 31.48
C SER A 6 9.63 33.27 30.23
N VAL A 7 10.70 32.47 30.26
CA VAL A 7 11.56 32.23 29.09
C VAL A 7 10.75 31.57 27.97
N HIS A 8 10.50 32.32 26.91
CA HIS A 8 9.86 31.84 25.69
C HIS A 8 10.90 31.10 24.84
N TYR A 9 10.88 29.77 24.89
CA TYR A 9 11.68 28.94 23.98
C TYR A 9 11.02 28.92 22.59
N GLY A 10 11.41 29.87 21.73
CA GLY A 10 10.97 29.96 20.34
C GLY A 10 11.76 29.02 19.43
N TYR A 11 11.35 27.76 19.33
CA TYR A 11 11.89 26.83 18.33
C TYR A 11 11.10 26.96 17.02
N TYR A 12 11.54 27.85 16.13
CA TYR A 12 10.92 28.10 14.83
C TYR A 12 11.52 27.24 13.72
N VAL A 13 11.37 25.92 13.80
CA VAL A 13 11.78 25.01 12.70
C VAL A 13 10.59 24.22 12.17
N ILE A 14 9.98 24.78 11.11
CA ILE A 14 9.27 24.17 9.95
C ILE A 14 8.54 22.82 10.15
N SER A 15 7.88 22.59 11.28
CA SER A 15 6.93 21.48 11.39
C SER A 15 5.82 21.88 12.33
N PHE A 16 4.55 21.71 11.94
CA PHE A 16 3.41 22.11 12.77
C PHE A 16 3.28 21.28 14.07
N GLN A 17 4.00 20.15 14.13
CA GLN A 17 4.19 19.39 15.38
C GLN A 17 5.17 20.06 16.35
N PHE A 18 5.89 21.09 15.91
CA PHE A 18 6.60 22.05 16.73
C PHE A 18 5.77 23.34 16.69
N VAL A 19 4.96 23.67 17.70
CA VAL A 19 5.39 24.54 18.79
C VAL A 19 4.26 24.62 19.83
N TYR A 20 4.56 24.28 21.09
CA TYR A 20 3.74 24.64 22.25
C TYR A 20 4.58 25.40 23.30
N VAL A 21 4.21 26.66 23.55
CA VAL A 21 4.84 27.56 24.54
C VAL A 21 4.08 27.46 25.86
N GLY A 22 3.98 26.25 26.40
CA GLY A 22 3.29 25.97 27.66
C GLY A 22 3.98 24.90 28.47
N SER A 23 3.20 24.00 29.07
CA SER A 23 3.70 22.92 29.93
C SER A 23 4.71 21.99 29.22
N ALA A 24 5.81 21.70 29.91
CA ALA A 24 6.86 20.78 29.46
C ALA A 24 6.38 19.37 29.02
N PRO A 25 5.42 18.70 29.71
CA PRO A 25 4.97 17.37 29.29
C PRO A 25 4.32 17.38 27.90
N VAL A 26 3.52 18.39 27.60
CA VAL A 26 2.82 18.50 26.31
C VAL A 26 3.81 18.71 25.16
N ARG A 27 4.83 19.55 25.38
CA ARG A 27 5.92 19.74 24.42
C ARG A 27 6.70 18.45 24.14
N ASN A 28 6.98 17.65 25.17
CA ASN A 28 7.70 16.39 24.99
C ASN A 28 6.90 15.38 24.15
N VAL A 29 5.56 15.34 24.34
CA VAL A 29 4.67 14.49 23.52
C VAL A 29 4.67 14.92 22.05
N LEU A 30 4.61 16.23 21.79
CA LEU A 30 4.71 16.79 20.43
C LEU A 30 6.03 16.42 19.74
N ILE A 31 7.16 16.47 20.46
CA ILE A 31 8.47 16.05 19.96
C ILE A 31 8.47 14.55 19.62
N VAL A 32 7.88 13.72 20.48
CA VAL A 32 7.78 12.27 20.25
C VAL A 32 6.94 11.98 18.99
N PHE A 33 5.79 12.64 18.81
CA PHE A 33 5.00 12.52 17.59
C PHE A 33 5.79 12.92 16.34
N SER A 34 6.64 13.96 16.45
CA SER A 34 7.48 14.41 15.33
C SER A 34 8.54 13.39 14.96
N LEU A 35 9.18 12.78 15.96
CA LEU A 35 10.17 11.71 15.75
C LEU A 35 9.53 10.49 15.06
N PHE A 36 8.37 10.03 15.55
CA PHE A 36 7.64 8.93 14.89
C PHE A 36 7.17 9.29 13.48
N SER A 37 6.74 10.53 13.26
CA SER A 37 6.37 11.02 11.92
C SER A 37 7.56 11.05 10.97
N TRP A 38 8.76 11.35 11.46
CA TRP A 38 9.98 11.33 10.66
C TRP A 38 10.42 9.90 10.33
N ILE A 39 10.39 8.98 11.29
CA ILE A 39 10.69 7.56 11.03
C ILE A 39 9.68 6.99 10.03
N GLY A 40 8.39 7.27 10.22
CA GLY A 40 7.33 6.84 9.31
C GLY A 40 7.49 7.40 7.90
N SER A 41 7.99 8.63 7.75
CA SER A 41 8.21 9.21 6.41
C SER A 41 9.36 8.53 5.67
N VAL A 42 10.41 8.11 6.36
CA VAL A 42 11.50 7.32 5.77
C VAL A 42 10.98 5.97 5.27
N VAL A 43 10.16 5.28 6.08
CA VAL A 43 9.53 4.00 5.66
C VAL A 43 8.67 4.20 4.42
N VAL A 44 7.82 5.23 4.41
CA VAL A 44 6.96 5.57 3.27
C VAL A 44 7.79 5.93 2.03
N LEU A 45 8.92 6.60 2.18
CA LEU A 45 9.80 6.93 1.06
C LEU A 45 10.35 5.66 0.40
N ILE A 46 10.85 4.72 1.21
CA ILE A 46 11.37 3.44 0.73
C ILE A 46 10.27 2.66 0.00
N THR A 47 9.09 2.52 0.61
CA THR A 47 7.98 1.80 -0.03
C THR A 47 7.48 2.52 -1.28
N SER A 48 7.60 3.85 -1.37
CA SER A 48 7.21 4.61 -2.57
C SER A 48 8.12 4.33 -3.75
N ILE A 49 9.43 4.12 -3.51
CA ILE A 49 10.35 3.68 -4.57
C ILE A 49 9.95 2.28 -5.07
N ILE A 50 9.62 1.37 -4.15
CA ILE A 50 9.14 0.02 -4.49
C ILE A 50 7.85 0.10 -5.31
N LEU A 51 6.92 0.98 -4.92
CA LEU A 51 5.66 1.21 -5.64
C LEU A 51 5.91 1.63 -7.08
N ILE A 52 6.79 2.61 -7.34
CA ILE A 52 7.09 3.08 -8.71
C ILE A 52 7.65 1.93 -9.57
N ILE A 53 8.53 1.11 -9.00
CA ILE A 53 9.08 -0.05 -9.70
C ILE A 53 8.00 -1.12 -9.93
N ALA A 54 7.11 -1.32 -8.97
CA ALA A 54 6.00 -2.27 -9.07
C ALA A 54 5.01 -1.87 -10.16
N LEU A 55 4.62 -0.59 -10.24
CA LEU A 55 3.74 -0.09 -11.30
C LEU A 55 4.38 -0.23 -12.68
N ARG A 56 5.69 0.07 -12.81
CA ARG A 56 6.40 -0.07 -14.10
C ARG A 56 6.39 -1.51 -14.64
N LYS A 57 6.39 -2.50 -13.73
CA LYS A 57 6.46 -3.92 -14.09
C LYS A 57 5.13 -4.66 -13.86
N GLU A 58 4.07 -3.91 -13.58
CA GLU A 58 2.71 -4.41 -13.33
C GLU A 58 2.63 -5.52 -12.26
N TYR A 59 3.52 -5.47 -11.25
CA TYR A 59 3.55 -6.49 -10.18
C TYR A 59 2.58 -6.15 -9.05
N GLU A 60 1.36 -6.68 -9.12
CA GLU A 60 0.29 -6.49 -8.13
C GLU A 60 0.77 -6.69 -6.67
N LYS A 61 1.41 -7.82 -6.39
CA LYS A 61 1.82 -8.19 -5.01
C LYS A 61 2.80 -7.21 -4.36
N ARG A 62 3.55 -6.43 -5.15
CA ARG A 62 4.55 -5.47 -4.65
C ARG A 62 3.95 -4.09 -4.31
N VAL A 63 2.68 -3.86 -4.65
CA VAL A 63 1.95 -2.63 -4.29
C VAL A 63 1.47 -2.67 -2.83
N VAL A 64 1.15 -3.87 -2.33
CA VAL A 64 0.57 -4.11 -0.99
C VAL A 64 1.38 -3.49 0.17
N PRO A 65 2.73 -3.60 0.23
CA PRO A 65 3.51 -3.01 1.33
C PRO A 65 3.40 -1.49 1.40
N TRP A 66 3.29 -0.82 0.24
CA TRP A 66 3.08 0.63 0.20
C TRP A 66 1.70 1.00 0.75
N LEU A 67 0.68 0.24 0.38
CA LEU A 67 -0.70 0.48 0.78
C LEU A 67 -0.87 0.44 2.31
N TYR A 68 -0.32 -0.59 2.96
CA TYR A 68 -0.35 -0.71 4.42
C TYR A 68 0.52 0.35 5.11
N SER A 69 1.75 0.57 4.64
CA SER A 69 2.66 1.53 5.28
C SER A 69 2.13 2.96 5.17
N PHE A 70 1.67 3.38 4.00
CA PHE A 70 1.10 4.71 3.78
C PHE A 70 -0.23 4.88 4.52
N GLY A 71 -1.07 3.85 4.55
CA GLY A 71 -2.35 3.86 5.29
C GLY A 71 -2.15 4.06 6.79
N VAL A 72 -1.28 3.28 7.42
CA VAL A 72 -0.95 3.45 8.85
C VAL A 72 -0.30 4.81 9.11
N PHE A 73 0.60 5.23 8.22
CA PHE A 73 1.28 6.52 8.34
C PHE A 73 0.31 7.70 8.28
N ILE A 74 -0.59 7.73 7.29
CA ILE A 74 -1.56 8.83 7.14
C ILE A 74 -2.56 8.85 8.31
N SER A 75 -3.01 7.69 8.81
CA SER A 75 -3.87 7.64 10.00
C SER A 75 -3.18 8.18 11.24
N PHE A 76 -1.95 7.74 11.52
CA PHE A 76 -1.15 8.28 12.63
C PHE A 76 -0.92 9.78 12.47
N ARG A 77 -0.62 10.23 11.24
CA ARG A 77 -0.40 11.65 10.93
C ARG A 77 -1.62 12.50 11.20
N THR A 78 -2.81 12.03 10.84
CA THR A 78 -4.08 12.73 11.08
C THR A 78 -4.35 12.86 12.58
N ILE A 79 -4.09 11.81 13.37
CA ILE A 79 -4.24 11.85 14.84
C ILE A 79 -3.26 12.86 15.45
N ALA A 80 -1.99 12.81 15.07
CA ALA A 80 -0.97 13.74 15.53
C ALA A 80 -1.29 15.20 15.14
N PHE A 81 -1.86 15.39 13.94
CA PHE A 81 -2.32 16.70 13.46
C PHE A 81 -3.48 17.25 14.29
N ILE A 82 -4.50 16.44 14.59
CA ILE A 82 -5.64 16.85 15.43
C ILE A 82 -5.14 17.25 16.82
N PHE A 83 -4.25 16.45 17.41
CA PHE A 83 -3.66 16.76 18.72
C PHE A 83 -2.88 18.08 18.68
N ALA A 84 -2.04 18.29 17.67
CA ALA A 84 -1.29 19.54 17.50
C ALA A 84 -2.22 20.74 17.26
N ALA A 85 -3.32 20.57 16.53
CA ALA A 85 -4.29 21.64 16.29
C ALA A 85 -5.04 22.07 17.56
N ILE A 86 -5.30 21.14 18.49
CA ILE A 86 -5.94 21.44 19.78
C ILE A 86 -4.97 22.12 20.75
N VAL A 87 -3.73 21.63 20.80
CA VAL A 87 -2.73 22.07 21.78
C VAL A 87 -2.10 23.41 21.40
N ASN A 88 -1.93 23.67 20.10
CA ASN A 88 -1.28 24.90 19.64
C ASN A 88 -2.25 26.08 19.68
N ASP A 89 -1.77 27.20 20.21
CA ASP A 89 -2.56 28.42 20.29
C ASP A 89 -2.75 29.03 18.89
N MET A 90 -4.00 29.12 18.44
CA MET A 90 -4.36 29.68 17.13
C MET A 90 -4.36 31.21 17.12
N ILE A 91 -3.92 31.89 18.19
CA ILE A 91 -3.75 33.35 18.19
C ILE A 91 -2.63 33.82 17.25
N PHE A 92 -1.62 32.97 17.01
CA PHE A 92 -0.48 33.31 16.16
C PHE A 92 -0.77 32.93 14.70
N ALA A 93 -0.58 33.88 13.79
CA ALA A 93 -0.80 33.70 12.35
C ALA A 93 -0.01 32.52 11.75
N TYR A 94 1.20 32.25 12.26
CA TYR A 94 2.00 31.10 11.87
C TYR A 94 1.28 29.76 12.12
N ASN A 95 0.67 29.60 13.31
CA ASN A 95 -0.05 28.38 13.67
C ASN A 95 -1.32 28.23 12.82
N ILE A 96 -2.03 29.31 12.55
CA ILE A 96 -3.20 29.29 11.64
C ILE A 96 -2.78 28.82 10.23
N PHE A 97 -1.76 29.45 9.65
CA PHE A 97 -1.31 29.13 8.30
C PHE A 97 -0.84 27.68 8.17
N MET A 98 -0.01 27.23 9.13
CA MET A 98 0.45 25.85 9.16
C MET A 98 -0.70 24.86 9.32
N CYS A 99 -1.69 25.14 10.18
CA CYS A 99 -2.89 24.31 10.33
C CYS A 99 -3.62 24.12 8.99
N LEU A 100 -3.87 25.23 8.27
CA LEU A 100 -4.53 25.20 6.96
C LEU A 100 -3.73 24.40 5.92
N CYS A 101 -2.41 24.59 5.83
CA CYS A 101 -1.57 23.79 4.95
C CYS A 101 -1.62 22.29 5.29
N TRP A 102 -1.62 21.95 6.57
CA TRP A 102 -1.69 20.55 7.01
C TRP A 102 -3.04 19.89 6.73
N ILE A 103 -4.15 20.64 6.76
CA ILE A 103 -5.46 20.15 6.29
C ILE A 103 -5.35 19.73 4.83
N VAL A 104 -4.83 20.61 3.96
CA VAL A 104 -4.65 20.31 2.53
C VAL A 104 -3.77 19.08 2.33
N PHE A 105 -2.64 18.99 3.03
CA PHE A 105 -1.75 17.82 2.91
C PHE A 105 -2.39 16.52 3.39
N CYS A 106 -3.21 16.54 4.45
CA CYS A 106 -3.92 15.34 4.90
C CYS A 106 -4.97 14.90 3.87
N VAL A 107 -5.74 15.84 3.31
CA VAL A 107 -6.75 15.55 2.28
C VAL A 107 -6.09 15.00 1.01
N THR A 108 -5.05 15.66 0.51
CA THR A 108 -4.29 15.18 -0.66
C THR A 108 -3.64 13.83 -0.38
N GLY A 109 -3.11 13.61 0.83
CA GLY A 109 -2.55 12.33 1.24
C GLY A 109 -3.58 11.20 1.23
N MET A 110 -4.76 11.42 1.82
CA MET A 110 -5.87 10.47 1.77
C MET A 110 -6.32 10.18 0.34
N TYR A 111 -6.45 11.22 -0.48
CA TYR A 111 -6.82 11.07 -1.89
C TYR A 111 -5.79 10.25 -2.66
N GLY A 112 -4.50 10.51 -2.48
CA GLY A 112 -3.42 9.74 -3.10
C GLY A 112 -3.43 8.26 -2.68
N TRP A 113 -3.72 7.98 -1.41
CA TRP A 113 -3.88 6.59 -0.94
C TRP A 113 -5.06 5.89 -1.60
N LEU A 114 -6.22 6.56 -1.69
CA LEU A 114 -7.40 6.01 -2.37
C LEU A 114 -7.17 5.77 -3.87
N LEU A 115 -6.42 6.65 -4.54
CA LEU A 115 -6.07 6.50 -5.95
C LEU A 115 -5.25 5.23 -6.17
N VAL A 116 -4.16 5.04 -5.40
CA VAL A 116 -3.33 3.83 -5.52
C VAL A 116 -4.11 2.58 -5.12
N TYR A 117 -5.03 2.69 -4.17
CA TYR A 117 -5.93 1.59 -3.83
C TYR A 117 -6.86 1.21 -4.99
N SER A 118 -7.44 2.20 -5.68
CA SER A 118 -8.25 1.98 -6.88
C SER A 118 -7.45 1.26 -7.96
N LEU A 119 -6.24 1.74 -8.24
CA LEU A 119 -5.33 1.14 -9.22
C LEU A 119 -4.92 -0.29 -8.85
N TYR A 120 -4.72 -0.55 -7.55
CA TYR A 120 -4.46 -1.90 -7.05
C TYR A 120 -5.64 -2.85 -7.32
N LEU A 121 -6.88 -2.41 -7.09
CA LEU A 121 -8.07 -3.22 -7.36
C LEU A 121 -8.22 -3.52 -8.86
N GLU A 122 -7.98 -2.55 -9.72
CA GLU A 122 -8.04 -2.73 -11.18
C GLU A 122 -7.01 -3.77 -11.67
N LEU A 123 -5.75 -3.68 -11.20
CA LEU A 123 -4.73 -4.68 -11.52
C LEU A 123 -5.12 -6.08 -11.03
N SER A 124 -5.63 -6.16 -9.81
CA SER A 124 -6.04 -7.43 -9.19
C SER A 124 -7.18 -8.11 -9.95
N ASP A 125 -8.11 -7.33 -10.51
CA ASP A 125 -9.22 -7.85 -11.29
C ASP A 125 -8.75 -8.36 -12.67
N LEU A 126 -7.84 -7.63 -13.32
CA LEU A 126 -7.21 -8.06 -14.57
C LEU A 126 -6.46 -9.38 -14.41
N THR A 127 -5.64 -9.52 -13.36
CA THR A 127 -4.89 -10.77 -13.10
C THR A 127 -5.82 -11.95 -12.85
N LYS A 128 -6.95 -11.75 -12.17
CA LYS A 128 -7.96 -12.81 -11.97
C LYS A 128 -8.65 -13.23 -13.25
N LEU A 129 -8.97 -12.27 -14.13
CA LEU A 129 -9.56 -12.55 -15.44
C LEU A 129 -8.59 -13.30 -16.35
N GLU A 130 -7.31 -12.93 -16.32
CA GLU A 130 -6.23 -13.62 -17.03
C GLU A 130 -6.08 -15.07 -16.54
N ASP A 131 -6.00 -15.29 -15.23
CA ASP A 131 -5.92 -16.63 -14.64
C ASP A 131 -7.14 -17.48 -15.01
N LEU A 132 -8.35 -16.89 -14.99
CA LEU A 132 -9.58 -17.58 -15.37
C LEU A 132 -9.57 -17.95 -16.87
N ALA A 133 -9.10 -17.06 -17.73
CA ALA A 133 -8.96 -17.33 -19.16
C ALA A 133 -7.92 -18.43 -19.44
N HIS A 134 -6.76 -18.40 -18.77
CA HIS A 134 -5.75 -19.45 -18.87
C HIS A 134 -6.28 -20.81 -18.39
N LEU A 135 -7.03 -20.84 -17.29
CA LEU A 135 -7.68 -22.07 -16.81
C LEU A 135 -8.71 -22.59 -17.80
N ARG A 136 -9.53 -21.72 -18.40
CA ARG A 136 -10.52 -22.12 -19.42
C ARG A 136 -9.86 -22.63 -20.70
N MET A 137 -8.80 -21.97 -21.17
CA MET A 137 -8.06 -22.40 -22.35
C MET A 137 -7.31 -23.72 -22.09
N GLY A 138 -6.68 -23.90 -20.93
CA GLY A 138 -6.05 -25.16 -20.52
C GLY A 138 -7.05 -26.30 -20.35
N THR A 139 -8.25 -26.00 -19.85
CA THR A 139 -9.35 -26.98 -19.77
C THR A 139 -9.86 -27.38 -21.15
N MET A 140 -10.01 -26.43 -22.08
CA MET A 140 -10.41 -26.74 -23.47
C MET A 140 -9.30 -27.46 -24.25
N ALA A 141 -8.03 -27.15 -24.00
CA ALA A 141 -6.90 -27.86 -24.58
C ALA A 141 -6.81 -29.31 -24.05
N SER A 142 -7.02 -29.52 -22.75
CA SER A 142 -7.07 -30.87 -22.17
C SER A 142 -8.31 -31.66 -22.60
N LEU A 143 -9.48 -31.02 -22.72
CA LEU A 143 -10.68 -31.63 -23.31
C LEU A 143 -10.48 -32.00 -24.78
N ASN A 144 -9.85 -31.14 -25.58
CA ASN A 144 -9.53 -31.43 -26.98
C ASN A 144 -8.47 -32.55 -27.09
N ALA A 145 -7.47 -32.58 -26.22
CA ALA A 145 -6.51 -33.69 -26.15
C ALA A 145 -7.18 -35.01 -25.71
N SER A 146 -8.18 -34.94 -24.84
CA SER A 146 -8.96 -36.10 -24.40
C SER A 146 -9.91 -36.61 -25.48
N LEU A 147 -10.55 -35.72 -26.26
CA LEU A 147 -11.41 -36.06 -27.39
C LEU A 147 -10.63 -36.51 -28.63
N ALA A 148 -9.46 -35.91 -28.91
CA ALA A 148 -8.60 -36.27 -30.04
C ALA A 148 -7.70 -37.49 -29.74
N GLY A 149 -7.50 -37.83 -28.45
CA GLY A 149 -6.68 -38.94 -27.99
C GLY A 149 -7.46 -40.21 -27.61
N SER A 150 -8.79 -40.20 -27.62
CA SER A 150 -9.60 -41.38 -27.30
C SER A 150 -9.81 -42.33 -28.49
N ARG A 151 -8.98 -42.26 -29.55
CA ARG A 151 -8.91 -43.33 -30.55
C ARG A 151 -8.08 -44.46 -29.95
N PRO A 152 -8.68 -45.63 -29.64
CA PRO A 152 -7.91 -46.79 -29.23
C PRO A 152 -7.06 -47.22 -30.44
N THR A 153 -5.76 -46.93 -30.44
CA THR A 153 -4.80 -47.56 -31.34
C THR A 153 -4.31 -48.86 -30.69
N THR A 154 -5.23 -49.79 -30.45
CA THR A 154 -4.88 -51.20 -30.25
C THR A 154 -5.51 -52.01 -31.39
N PRO A 155 -4.71 -52.57 -32.31
CA PRO A 155 -5.24 -53.44 -33.34
C PRO A 155 -5.55 -54.80 -32.69
N HIS A 156 -6.78 -54.99 -32.24
CA HIS A 156 -7.34 -56.35 -32.11
C HIS A 156 -8.24 -56.64 -33.29
N SER A 157 -7.61 -56.81 -34.46
CA SER A 157 -8.15 -57.59 -35.56
C SER A 157 -7.71 -59.04 -35.39
N THR A 158 -8.68 -59.90 -35.11
CA THR A 158 -8.63 -61.36 -35.14
C THR A 158 -7.92 -61.94 -36.37
N VAL A 159 -6.89 -62.78 -36.18
CA VAL A 159 -6.59 -63.96 -37.04
C VAL A 159 -5.97 -65.07 -36.18
N SER A 160 -6.64 -66.22 -36.18
CA SER A 160 -6.16 -67.53 -35.71
C SER A 160 -5.32 -68.19 -36.80
N THR A 161 -4.15 -68.75 -36.47
CA THR A 161 -3.66 -70.07 -36.90
C THR A 161 -2.28 -70.36 -36.28
N MET A 162 -2.16 -71.47 -35.54
CA MET A 162 -0.87 -72.12 -35.22
C MET A 162 -0.14 -72.50 -36.53
N PRO A 163 1.20 -72.55 -36.54
CA PRO A 163 1.86 -73.82 -36.25
C PRO A 163 3.11 -73.66 -35.36
N ALA A 164 3.18 -74.46 -34.30
CA ALA A 164 4.41 -74.64 -33.54
C ALA A 164 5.29 -75.70 -34.24
N SER A 165 6.53 -75.30 -34.56
CA SER A 165 7.79 -76.09 -34.57
C SER A 165 7.69 -77.61 -34.79
N GLN A 166 8.22 -78.17 -35.88
CA GLN A 166 9.63 -78.59 -36.00
C GLN A 166 10.23 -79.12 -34.68
N ILE A 167 10.11 -80.43 -34.43
CA ILE A 167 11.17 -81.48 -34.36
C ILE A 167 10.46 -82.81 -34.17
#